data_AF-A0A726ECF0-F1
#
_entry.id   AF-A0A726ECF0-F1
#
_cell.length_a   1.000
_cell.length_b   1.000
_cell.length_c   1.000
_cell.angle_alpha   90.00
_cell.angle_beta   90.00
_cell.angle_gamma   90.00
#
_symmetry.space_group_name_H-M   'P 1'
#
loop_
_entity.id
_entity.type
_entity.pdbx_description
1 polymer ?
#
loop_
_entity_poly.entity_id
_entity_poly.type
_entity_poly.pdbx_seq_one_letter_code
_entity_poly.pdbx_strand_id
1 'polypeptide(L)'
;RKLVWTAIEKQKLIESIQKKYPIPAVLLAERENDPGTYEIIDGLQRLHAIMSFIETGYESLDGKRFNLDAFPTAKNRADEGKFTAVKADDLLSQREVTQLLDYSLAMSIMRNATENEINDVFDRINTYGHRLSDQERRQAGIQNKFSNMVRDIACSIRGDVSDDILLLEQMPSISIDLPLTKHGYQIQSEEVFWVKHGILRSTDLRDSMDEQCIADIAACIVGGKLIDRSKDALDQIYNNEDDEYSRISSAINVYGEGKFSEEFKF
;
A
#
# COMPACT_ATOMS: atom_id res chain seq x y z
N ARG A 1 -1.70 -3.28 2.06
CA ARG A 1 -0.84 -2.06 1.99
C ARG A 1 -0.89 -1.48 0.58
N LYS A 2 -0.90 -0.15 0.41
CA LYS A 2 -0.97 0.53 -0.89
C LYS A 2 0.40 0.98 -1.41
N LEU A 3 0.45 1.49 -2.64
CA LEU A 3 1.64 2.14 -3.19
C LEU A 3 1.79 3.53 -2.58
N VAL A 4 2.96 3.78 -1.99
CA VAL A 4 3.23 5.03 -1.25
C VAL A 4 4.53 5.71 -1.69
N TRP A 5 5.38 5.04 -2.47
CA TRP A 5 6.60 5.65 -2.98
C TRP A 5 6.34 6.80 -3.94
N THR A 6 7.04 7.91 -3.68
CA THR A 6 7.13 9.09 -4.53
C THR A 6 7.89 8.81 -5.83
N ALA A 7 7.77 9.70 -6.82
CA ALA A 7 8.54 9.66 -8.06
C ALA A 7 10.06 9.53 -7.79
N ILE A 8 10.58 10.32 -6.87
CA ILE A 8 12.00 10.36 -6.55
C ILE A 8 12.47 9.03 -5.94
N GLU A 9 11.68 8.40 -5.08
CA GLU A 9 12.00 7.09 -4.50
C GLU A 9 12.07 6.00 -5.57
N LYS A 10 11.07 5.98 -6.48
CA LYS A 10 11.07 5.06 -7.63
C LYS A 10 12.28 5.29 -8.54
N GLN A 11 12.57 6.55 -8.87
CA GLN A 11 13.71 6.96 -9.69
C GLN A 11 15.07 6.55 -9.09
N LYS A 12 15.25 6.72 -7.77
CA LYS A 12 16.47 6.30 -7.05
C LYS A 12 16.64 4.78 -7.03
N LEU A 13 15.55 4.01 -7.02
CA LEU A 13 15.64 2.56 -7.18
C LEU A 13 16.19 2.21 -8.57
N ILE A 14 15.66 2.82 -9.64
CA ILE A 14 16.16 2.59 -11.01
C ILE A 14 17.63 3.00 -11.13
N GLU A 15 18.03 4.12 -10.54
CA GLU A 15 19.44 4.53 -10.47
C GLU A 15 20.30 3.49 -9.74
N SER A 16 19.82 2.94 -8.62
CA SER A 16 20.53 1.90 -7.86
C SER A 16 20.74 0.64 -8.69
N ILE A 17 19.72 0.23 -9.45
CA ILE A 17 19.81 -0.89 -10.40
C ILE A 17 20.85 -0.61 -11.48
N GLN A 18 20.78 0.56 -12.11
CA GLN A 18 21.75 0.96 -13.13
C GLN A 18 23.17 1.06 -12.56
N LYS A 19 23.36 1.47 -11.31
CA LYS A 19 24.68 1.52 -10.67
C LYS A 19 25.13 0.17 -10.09
N LYS A 20 24.32 -0.88 -10.21
CA LYS A 20 24.53 -2.22 -9.62
C LYS A 20 24.75 -2.16 -8.10
N TYR A 21 24.08 -1.23 -7.43
CA TYR A 21 24.10 -1.16 -5.98
C TYR A 21 23.28 -2.31 -5.37
N PRO A 22 23.66 -2.80 -4.18
CA PRO A 22 22.90 -3.85 -3.50
C PRO A 22 21.52 -3.31 -3.10
N ILE A 23 20.47 -3.98 -3.57
CA ILE A 23 19.09 -3.74 -3.19
C ILE A 23 18.68 -4.87 -2.22
N PRO A 24 17.92 -4.58 -1.15
CA PRO A 24 17.45 -5.62 -0.24
C PRO A 24 16.68 -6.72 -0.98
N ALA A 25 16.62 -7.92 -0.38
CA ALA A 25 15.88 -9.03 -0.98
C ALA A 25 14.37 -8.76 -1.01
N VAL A 26 13.69 -9.32 -2.00
CA VAL A 26 12.22 -9.42 -2.05
C VAL A 26 11.82 -10.69 -1.32
N LEU A 27 10.83 -10.60 -0.44
CA LEU A 27 10.31 -11.76 0.29
C LEU A 27 8.91 -12.09 -0.22
N LEU A 28 8.73 -13.35 -0.59
CA LEU A 28 7.49 -13.88 -1.13
C LEU A 28 7.02 -15.08 -0.31
N ALA A 29 5.71 -15.33 -0.28
CA ALA A 29 5.13 -16.59 0.15
C ALA A 29 4.44 -17.28 -1.02
N GLU A 30 4.67 -18.58 -1.19
CA GLU A 30 3.92 -19.38 -2.17
C GLU A 30 2.56 -19.75 -1.59
N ARG A 31 1.47 -19.51 -2.35
CA ARG A 31 0.12 -19.83 -1.90
C ARG A 31 -0.13 -21.32 -2.03
N GLU A 32 -0.53 -21.97 -0.94
CA GLU A 32 -0.80 -23.42 -0.93
C GLU A 32 -1.93 -23.83 -1.87
N ASN A 33 -2.98 -22.99 -1.96
CA ASN A 33 -4.18 -23.27 -2.76
C ASN A 33 -4.03 -22.95 -4.25
N ASP A 34 -2.92 -22.31 -4.66
CA ASP A 34 -2.67 -21.92 -6.05
C ASP A 34 -1.17 -21.98 -6.37
N PRO A 35 -0.63 -23.19 -6.66
CA PRO A 35 0.79 -23.38 -6.91
C PRO A 35 1.30 -22.54 -8.08
N GLY A 36 2.37 -21.78 -7.85
CA GLY A 36 2.92 -20.83 -8.82
C GLY A 36 2.44 -19.38 -8.62
N THR A 37 1.49 -19.16 -7.72
CA THR A 37 1.10 -17.82 -7.26
C THR A 37 1.84 -17.46 -5.98
N TYR A 38 2.39 -16.24 -5.97
CA TYR A 38 3.19 -15.73 -4.87
C TYR A 38 2.56 -14.48 -4.26
N GLU A 39 2.45 -14.46 -2.94
CA GLU A 39 2.10 -13.30 -2.16
C GLU A 39 3.37 -12.50 -1.81
N ILE A 40 3.30 -11.17 -1.91
CA ILE A 40 4.43 -10.29 -1.62
C ILE A 40 4.40 -9.91 -0.14
N ILE A 41 5.33 -10.45 0.65
CA ILE A 41 5.51 -10.09 2.06
C ILE A 41 6.28 -8.76 2.16
N ASP A 42 7.40 -8.68 1.43
CA ASP A 42 8.23 -7.48 1.36
C ASP A 42 8.75 -7.25 -0.06
N GLY A 43 8.83 -5.98 -0.46
CA GLY A 43 9.29 -5.59 -1.79
C GLY A 43 8.19 -5.09 -2.73
N LEU A 44 6.95 -4.94 -2.26
CA LEU A 44 5.83 -4.42 -3.05
C LEU A 44 6.19 -3.14 -3.84
N GLN A 45 6.70 -2.12 -3.14
CA GLN A 45 7.06 -0.85 -3.79
C GLN A 45 8.20 -1.01 -4.79
N ARG A 46 9.18 -1.90 -4.51
CA ARG A 46 10.32 -2.16 -5.38
C ARG A 46 9.90 -2.85 -6.67
N LEU A 47 9.14 -3.93 -6.56
CA LEU A 47 8.61 -4.67 -7.71
C LEU A 47 7.75 -3.77 -8.57
N HIS A 48 6.82 -3.04 -7.95
CA HIS A 48 5.97 -2.11 -8.68
C HIS A 48 6.78 -1.00 -9.36
N ALA A 49 7.77 -0.40 -8.68
CA ALA A 49 8.61 0.65 -9.28
C ALA A 49 9.39 0.15 -10.51
N ILE A 50 9.91 -1.07 -10.48
CA ILE A 50 10.63 -1.66 -11.61
C ILE A 50 9.68 -1.94 -12.78
N MET A 51 8.55 -2.59 -12.52
CA MET A 51 7.57 -2.92 -13.56
C MET A 51 7.01 -1.65 -14.21
N SER A 52 6.58 -0.67 -13.39
CA SER A 52 6.06 0.61 -13.90
C SER A 52 7.11 1.43 -14.67
N PHE A 53 8.40 1.26 -14.42
CA PHE A 53 9.44 1.89 -15.24
C PHE A 53 9.56 1.23 -16.61
N ILE A 54 9.57 -0.11 -16.65
CA ILE A 54 9.60 -0.90 -17.89
C ILE A 54 8.37 -0.60 -18.76
N GLU A 55 7.21 -0.43 -18.11
CA GLU A 55 5.94 -0.04 -18.74
C GLU A 55 5.89 1.45 -19.10
N THR A 56 7.02 2.16 -19.03
CA THR A 56 7.16 3.57 -19.40
C THR A 56 6.32 4.53 -18.55
N GLY A 57 5.92 4.15 -17.33
CA GLY A 57 5.06 4.95 -16.46
C GLY A 57 5.72 6.21 -15.88
N TYR A 58 7.05 6.25 -15.77
CA TYR A 58 7.79 7.43 -15.30
C TYR A 58 9.21 7.49 -15.88
N GLU A 59 9.85 8.64 -15.73
CA GLU A 59 11.23 8.90 -16.20
C GLU A 59 12.27 8.60 -15.13
N SER A 60 13.50 8.28 -15.52
CA SER A 60 14.65 8.18 -14.62
C SER A 60 15.05 9.54 -14.04
N LEU A 61 16.02 9.57 -13.12
CA LEU A 61 16.56 10.85 -12.59
C LEU A 61 17.15 11.75 -13.69
N ASP A 62 17.62 11.15 -14.78
CA ASP A 62 18.20 11.87 -15.92
C ASP A 62 17.15 12.25 -16.98
N GLY A 63 15.86 12.05 -16.71
CA GLY A 63 14.77 12.38 -17.65
C GLY A 63 14.52 11.34 -18.76
N LYS A 64 15.16 10.17 -18.69
CA LYS A 64 15.04 9.12 -19.71
C LYS A 64 13.91 8.13 -19.39
N ARG A 65 13.19 7.66 -20.41
CA ARG A 65 12.24 6.54 -20.26
C ARG A 65 12.82 5.20 -20.70
N PHE A 66 12.18 4.12 -20.27
CA PHE A 66 12.55 2.78 -20.73
C PHE A 66 12.33 2.64 -22.25
N ASN A 67 13.30 2.03 -22.92
CA ASN A 67 13.24 1.82 -24.36
C ASN A 67 12.62 0.46 -24.68
N LEU A 68 11.34 0.46 -25.07
CA LEU A 68 10.59 -0.76 -25.40
C LEU A 68 11.18 -1.50 -26.62
N ASP A 69 11.80 -0.80 -27.57
CA ASP A 69 12.42 -1.45 -28.73
C ASP A 69 13.63 -2.31 -28.34
N ALA A 70 14.24 -2.05 -27.19
CA ALA A 70 15.34 -2.84 -26.65
C ALA A 70 14.87 -4.05 -25.82
N PHE A 71 13.56 -4.23 -25.61
CA PHE A 71 13.01 -5.37 -24.86
C PHE A 71 11.69 -5.89 -25.48
N PRO A 72 11.77 -6.90 -26.38
CA PRO A 72 10.60 -7.41 -27.11
C PRO A 72 9.43 -7.84 -26.22
N THR A 73 9.69 -8.40 -25.04
CA THR A 73 8.63 -8.85 -24.12
C THR A 73 7.75 -7.70 -23.65
N ALA A 74 8.33 -6.57 -23.22
CA ALA A 74 7.54 -5.42 -22.79
C ALA A 74 6.84 -4.74 -23.98
N LYS A 75 7.50 -4.69 -25.14
CA LYS A 75 6.91 -4.18 -26.38
C LYS A 75 5.66 -4.95 -26.79
N ASN A 76 5.74 -6.29 -26.82
CA ASN A 76 4.59 -7.13 -27.15
C ASN A 76 3.43 -6.93 -26.19
N ARG A 77 3.70 -6.79 -24.87
CA ARG A 77 2.66 -6.49 -23.88
C ARG A 77 2.00 -5.12 -24.11
N ALA A 78 2.78 -4.12 -24.52
CA ALA A 78 2.22 -2.81 -24.90
C ALA A 78 1.32 -2.93 -26.15
N ASP A 79 1.78 -3.67 -27.17
CA ASP A 79 1.04 -3.90 -28.42
C ASP A 79 -0.26 -4.71 -28.19
N GLU A 80 -0.26 -5.62 -27.22
CA GLU A 80 -1.45 -6.34 -26.73
C GLU A 80 -2.39 -5.47 -25.88
N GLY A 81 -2.04 -4.21 -25.63
CA GLY A 81 -2.83 -3.28 -24.84
C GLY A 81 -2.79 -3.53 -23.33
N LYS A 82 -1.81 -4.27 -22.81
CA LYS A 82 -1.66 -4.51 -21.36
C LYS A 82 -1.30 -3.24 -20.59
N PHE A 83 -0.62 -2.30 -21.24
CA PHE A 83 -0.37 -0.96 -20.74
C PHE A 83 -0.23 0.03 -21.90
N THR A 84 -0.41 1.32 -21.64
CA THR A 84 -0.25 2.37 -22.64
C THR A 84 1.17 2.95 -22.58
N ALA A 85 1.95 2.72 -23.62
CA ALA A 85 3.30 3.27 -23.70
C ALA A 85 3.29 4.80 -23.82
N VAL A 86 4.06 5.47 -22.97
CA VAL A 86 4.27 6.92 -23.03
C VAL A 86 5.40 7.22 -24.02
N LYS A 87 5.08 7.99 -25.08
CA LYS A 87 6.09 8.43 -26.04
C LYS A 87 7.04 9.42 -25.37
N ALA A 88 8.34 9.21 -25.55
CA ALA A 88 9.39 10.11 -25.11
C ALA A 88 10.50 10.18 -26.15
N ASP A 89 11.12 11.36 -26.26
CA ASP A 89 12.24 11.59 -27.18
C ASP A 89 13.57 11.09 -26.59
N ASP A 90 13.71 11.14 -25.26
CA ASP A 90 14.90 10.65 -24.56
C ASP A 90 14.63 9.29 -23.90
N LEU A 91 15.34 8.28 -24.40
CA LEU A 91 15.16 6.88 -24.04
C LEU A 91 16.48 6.30 -23.54
N LEU A 92 16.39 5.31 -22.66
CA LEU A 92 17.54 4.50 -22.30
C LEU A 92 18.16 3.88 -23.56
N SER A 93 19.49 3.98 -23.65
CA SER A 93 20.26 3.25 -24.65
C SER A 93 20.09 1.74 -24.45
N GLN A 94 20.33 0.96 -25.52
CA GLN A 94 20.27 -0.50 -25.44
C GLN A 94 21.16 -1.05 -24.31
N ARG A 95 22.34 -0.45 -24.08
CA ARG A 95 23.25 -0.83 -23.00
C ARG A 95 22.64 -0.58 -21.61
N GLU A 96 21.98 0.56 -21.41
CA GLU A 96 21.32 0.90 -20.14
C GLU A 96 20.12 -0.03 -19.88
N VAL A 97 19.36 -0.39 -20.92
CA VAL A 97 18.27 -1.37 -20.81
C VAL A 97 18.81 -2.75 -20.44
N THR A 98 19.83 -3.25 -21.14
CA THR A 98 20.46 -4.54 -20.80
C THR A 98 20.97 -4.54 -19.37
N GLN A 99 21.63 -3.46 -18.92
CA GLN A 99 22.12 -3.35 -17.55
C GLN A 99 21.01 -3.39 -16.50
N LEU A 100 19.83 -2.83 -16.80
CA LEU A 100 18.67 -2.91 -15.93
C LEU A 100 18.09 -4.34 -15.90
N LEU A 101 17.98 -5.00 -17.05
CA LEU A 101 17.43 -6.35 -17.15
C LEU A 101 18.35 -7.43 -16.56
N ASP A 102 19.66 -7.24 -16.63
CA ASP A 102 20.67 -8.16 -16.10
C ASP A 102 20.83 -8.05 -14.56
N TYR A 103 20.20 -7.07 -13.94
CA TYR A 103 20.28 -6.88 -12.50
C TYR A 103 19.59 -8.03 -11.76
N SER A 104 20.36 -8.79 -10.98
CA SER A 104 19.84 -9.91 -10.19
C SER A 104 19.28 -9.43 -8.86
N LEU A 105 17.95 -9.44 -8.73
CA LEU A 105 17.27 -9.23 -7.45
C LEU A 105 17.33 -10.49 -6.60
N ALA A 106 17.82 -10.35 -5.37
CA ALA A 106 17.71 -11.43 -4.39
C ALA A 106 16.24 -11.65 -4.04
N MET A 107 15.77 -12.90 -4.14
CA MET A 107 14.43 -13.30 -3.73
C MET A 107 14.51 -14.41 -2.69
N SER A 108 13.68 -14.33 -1.67
CA SER A 108 13.46 -15.40 -0.71
C SER A 108 11.98 -15.80 -0.76
N ILE A 109 11.72 -17.10 -0.80
CA ILE A 109 10.38 -17.66 -0.95
C ILE A 109 10.10 -18.56 0.25
N MET A 110 9.09 -18.20 1.03
CA MET A 110 8.50 -19.05 2.06
C MET A 110 7.55 -20.03 1.37
N ARG A 111 7.76 -21.33 1.58
CA ARG A 111 6.94 -22.41 1.03
C ARG A 111 6.26 -23.15 2.17
N ASN A 112 5.02 -23.58 1.96
CA ASN A 112 4.20 -24.27 2.97
C ASN A 112 4.14 -23.49 4.30
N ALA A 113 4.07 -22.17 4.20
CA ALA A 113 3.95 -21.28 5.36
C ALA A 113 2.48 -20.99 5.62
N THR A 114 2.07 -21.09 6.88
CA THR A 114 0.73 -20.72 7.31
C THR A 114 0.53 -19.21 7.24
N GLU A 115 -0.71 -18.74 7.13
CA GLU A 115 -1.03 -17.30 7.16
C GLU A 115 -0.47 -16.61 8.41
N ASN A 116 -0.48 -17.28 9.56
CA ASN A 116 0.07 -16.75 10.80
C ASN A 116 1.59 -16.55 10.74
N GLU A 117 2.33 -17.47 10.11
CA GLU A 117 3.78 -17.33 9.93
C GLU A 117 4.12 -16.22 8.93
N ILE A 118 3.34 -16.11 7.86
CA ILE A 118 3.46 -15.02 6.88
C ILE A 118 3.27 -13.66 7.57
N ASN A 119 2.23 -13.53 8.40
CA ASN A 119 1.94 -12.31 9.16
C ASN A 119 3.03 -11.99 10.19
N ASP A 120 3.53 -12.97 10.95
CA ASP A 120 4.64 -12.73 11.91
C ASP A 120 5.92 -12.25 11.21
N VAL A 121 6.26 -12.84 10.05
CA VAL A 121 7.43 -12.39 9.27
C VAL A 121 7.20 -10.98 8.70
N PHE A 122 6.01 -10.69 8.19
CA PHE A 122 5.62 -9.36 7.74
C PHE A 122 5.81 -8.33 8.86
N ASP A 123 5.29 -8.60 10.05
CA ASP A 123 5.37 -7.71 11.20
C ASP A 123 6.81 -7.49 11.64
N ARG A 124 7.63 -8.54 11.69
CA ARG A 124 9.05 -8.44 12.05
C ARG A 124 9.82 -7.53 11.09
N ILE A 125 9.66 -7.71 9.78
CA ILE A 125 10.38 -6.91 8.78
C ILE A 125 10.00 -5.43 8.89
N ASN A 126 8.70 -5.16 9.07
CA ASN A 126 8.18 -3.81 9.13
C ASN A 126 8.40 -3.11 10.48
N THR A 127 8.73 -3.88 11.53
CA THR A 127 9.13 -3.33 12.83
C THR A 127 10.54 -2.74 12.80
N TYR A 128 11.46 -3.31 12.02
CA TYR A 128 12.86 -2.85 11.95
C TYR A 128 13.20 -1.96 10.73
N GLY A 129 12.34 -1.96 9.69
CA GLY A 129 12.53 -1.21 8.44
C GLY A 129 11.88 0.19 8.39
N HIS A 130 11.34 0.55 7.22
CA HIS A 130 10.55 1.78 7.05
C HIS A 130 9.36 1.74 8.00
N ARG A 131 9.31 2.69 8.95
CA ARG A 131 8.32 2.66 10.03
C ARG A 131 6.92 2.68 9.43
N LEU A 132 6.16 1.62 9.69
CA LEU A 132 4.71 1.66 9.67
C LEU A 132 4.24 2.86 10.49
N SER A 133 3.23 3.57 9.98
CA SER A 133 2.50 4.51 10.81
C SER A 133 1.92 3.78 12.02
N ASP A 134 1.62 4.51 13.10
CA ASP A 134 1.03 3.88 14.28
C ASP A 134 -0.30 3.19 13.93
N GLN A 135 -1.09 3.77 13.03
CA GLN A 135 -2.35 3.19 12.58
C GLN A 135 -2.17 1.96 11.71
N GLU A 136 -1.22 1.99 10.77
CA GLU A 136 -0.94 0.80 9.95
C GLU A 136 -0.42 -0.37 10.80
N ARG A 137 0.33 -0.11 11.89
CA ARG A 137 0.78 -1.15 12.83
C ARG A 137 -0.40 -1.80 13.55
N ARG A 138 -1.38 -1.01 13.99
CA ARG A 138 -2.62 -1.51 14.62
C ARG A 138 -3.41 -2.41 13.67
N GLN A 139 -3.50 -2.01 12.41
CA GLN A 139 -4.22 -2.76 11.37
C GLN A 139 -3.52 -4.05 10.94
N ALA A 140 -2.18 -4.10 10.98
CA ALA A 140 -1.39 -5.27 10.58
C ALA A 140 -1.47 -6.41 11.62
N GLY A 141 -1.37 -6.08 12.92
CA GLY A 141 -1.27 -7.10 13.96
C GLY A 141 -2.61 -7.72 14.40
N ILE A 142 -3.75 -7.05 14.15
CA ILE A 142 -5.03 -7.44 14.76
C ILE A 142 -6.21 -7.25 13.79
N GLN A 143 -6.84 -8.36 13.39
CA GLN A 143 -8.13 -8.38 12.70
C GLN A 143 -9.25 -8.64 13.70
N ASN A 144 -9.87 -7.56 14.19
CA ASN A 144 -11.06 -7.63 15.04
C ASN A 144 -12.18 -6.76 14.45
N LYS A 145 -13.38 -6.86 15.02
CA LYS A 145 -14.57 -6.15 14.51
C LYS A 145 -14.35 -4.64 14.40
N PHE A 146 -13.72 -4.02 15.40
CA PHE A 146 -13.44 -2.59 15.38
C PHE A 146 -12.46 -2.21 14.27
N SER A 147 -11.37 -2.97 14.16
CA SER A 147 -10.32 -2.80 13.13
C SER A 147 -10.90 -2.88 11.71
N ASN A 148 -11.76 -3.88 11.46
CA ASN A 148 -12.44 -4.09 10.18
C ASN A 148 -13.44 -2.95 9.89
N MET A 149 -14.29 -2.59 10.85
CA MET A 149 -15.23 -1.48 10.70
C MET A 149 -14.53 -0.15 10.34
N VAL A 150 -13.44 0.19 11.04
CA VAL A 150 -12.64 1.40 10.75
C VAL A 150 -12.08 1.34 9.33
N ARG A 151 -11.54 0.19 8.93
CA ARG A 151 -10.99 -0.04 7.59
C ARG A 151 -12.05 0.14 6.51
N ASP A 152 -13.23 -0.46 6.69
CA ASP A 152 -14.33 -0.40 5.72
C ASP A 152 -14.89 1.01 5.55
N ILE A 153 -15.03 1.76 6.65
CA ILE A 153 -15.44 3.16 6.61
C ILE A 153 -14.37 3.98 5.86
N ALA A 154 -13.09 3.80 6.17
CA ALA A 154 -12.01 4.51 5.52
C ALA A 154 -11.96 4.24 4.02
N CYS A 155 -12.03 2.96 3.62
CA CYS A 155 -12.06 2.55 2.22
C CYS A 155 -13.24 3.16 1.46
N SER A 156 -14.41 3.19 2.09
CA SER A 156 -15.62 3.78 1.52
C SER A 156 -15.52 5.30 1.35
N ILE A 157 -14.90 6.02 2.28
CA ILE A 157 -14.76 7.49 2.22
C ILE A 157 -13.70 7.91 1.20
N ARG A 158 -12.61 7.16 1.12
CA ARG A 158 -11.54 7.34 0.13
C ARG A 158 -11.98 6.92 -1.29
N GLY A 159 -12.95 6.00 -1.40
CA GLY A 159 -13.43 5.46 -2.67
C GLY A 159 -12.59 4.29 -3.21
N ASP A 160 -11.79 3.65 -2.37
CA ASP A 160 -10.84 2.59 -2.73
C ASP A 160 -11.30 1.19 -2.30
N VAL A 161 -12.60 0.90 -2.37
CA VAL A 161 -13.11 -0.43 -2.05
C VAL A 161 -12.36 -1.48 -2.88
N SER A 162 -11.60 -2.34 -2.21
CA SER A 162 -10.74 -3.35 -2.82
C SER A 162 -11.06 -4.74 -2.29
N ASP A 163 -10.81 -5.76 -3.11
CA ASP A 163 -10.81 -7.14 -2.65
C ASP A 163 -9.66 -7.39 -1.66
N ASP A 164 -9.81 -8.39 -0.78
CA ASP A 164 -8.77 -8.79 0.18
C ASP A 164 -7.48 -9.28 -0.50
N ILE A 165 -7.61 -9.76 -1.74
CA ILE A 165 -6.50 -10.26 -2.57
C ILE A 165 -6.51 -9.49 -3.88
N LEU A 166 -5.36 -8.90 -4.22
CA LEU A 166 -5.21 -8.06 -5.40
C LEU A 166 -3.93 -8.40 -6.16
N LEU A 167 -4.01 -8.42 -7.50
CA LEU A 167 -2.82 -8.60 -8.34
C LEU A 167 -1.94 -7.34 -8.30
N LEU A 168 -0.62 -7.54 -8.45
CA LEU A 168 0.33 -6.42 -8.46
C LEU A 168 0.00 -5.36 -9.52
N GLU A 169 -0.50 -5.77 -10.69
CA GLU A 169 -0.89 -4.86 -11.78
C GLU A 169 -2.11 -3.99 -11.44
N GLN A 170 -2.95 -4.44 -10.49
CA GLN A 170 -4.13 -3.71 -10.04
C GLN A 170 -3.81 -2.77 -8.86
N MET A 171 -2.64 -2.87 -8.24
CA MET A 171 -2.24 -1.99 -7.12
C MET A 171 -2.41 -0.47 -7.39
N PRO A 172 -2.20 0.06 -8.62
CA PRO A 172 -2.49 1.46 -8.94
C PRO A 172 -3.96 1.89 -8.76
N SER A 173 -4.94 0.98 -8.87
CA SER A 173 -6.37 1.34 -8.76
C SER A 173 -6.78 1.67 -7.33
N ILE A 174 -6.12 1.07 -6.35
CA ILE A 174 -6.45 1.25 -4.94
C ILE A 174 -5.49 2.22 -4.23
N SER A 175 -4.46 2.70 -4.94
CA SER A 175 -3.43 3.58 -4.39
C SER A 175 -3.78 5.07 -4.58
N ILE A 176 -3.28 5.92 -3.69
CA ILE A 176 -3.62 7.34 -3.66
C ILE A 176 -2.52 8.15 -4.35
N ASP A 177 -2.90 8.95 -5.34
CA ASP A 177 -2.01 9.89 -6.03
C ASP A 177 -1.89 11.20 -5.23
N LEU A 178 -0.68 11.73 -5.14
CA LEU A 178 -0.41 13.00 -4.46
C LEU A 178 -0.51 14.18 -5.43
N PRO A 179 -0.98 15.38 -4.99
CA PRO A 179 -1.23 16.54 -5.87
C PRO A 179 -0.03 16.96 -6.73
N LEU A 180 1.17 16.82 -6.16
CA LEU A 180 2.44 17.29 -6.72
C LEU A 180 3.20 16.21 -7.50
N THR A 181 2.75 14.96 -7.47
CA THR A 181 3.37 13.84 -8.16
C THR A 181 2.27 12.98 -8.77
N LYS A 182 1.85 13.30 -10.00
CA LYS A 182 0.84 12.52 -10.72
C LYS A 182 1.45 11.21 -11.21
N HIS A 183 1.24 10.14 -10.47
CA HIS A 183 1.58 8.78 -10.84
C HIS A 183 0.50 8.09 -11.70
N GLY A 184 -0.65 8.74 -11.90
CA GLY A 184 -1.77 8.18 -12.65
C GLY A 184 -2.54 7.13 -11.85
N TYR A 185 -2.49 7.19 -10.52
CA TYR A 185 -3.31 6.32 -9.67
C TYR A 185 -4.77 6.77 -9.70
N GLN A 186 -5.70 5.84 -9.51
CA GLN A 186 -7.12 6.13 -9.72
C GLN A 186 -7.70 7.03 -8.62
N ILE A 187 -7.21 6.94 -7.38
CA ILE A 187 -7.70 7.79 -6.29
C ILE A 187 -6.84 9.04 -6.21
N GLN A 188 -7.43 10.18 -6.56
CA GLN A 188 -6.79 11.48 -6.41
C GLN A 188 -6.97 11.96 -4.97
N SER A 189 -5.87 12.19 -4.24
CA SER A 189 -5.95 12.61 -2.83
C SER A 189 -6.78 13.89 -2.62
N GLU A 190 -6.81 14.80 -3.59
CA GLU A 190 -7.58 16.06 -3.54
C GLU A 190 -9.10 15.85 -3.52
N GLU A 191 -9.57 14.73 -4.07
CA GLU A 191 -11.00 14.41 -4.16
C GLU A 191 -11.51 13.71 -2.90
N VAL A 192 -10.61 13.13 -2.12
CA VAL A 192 -10.93 12.47 -0.84
C VAL A 192 -11.51 13.50 0.13
N PHE A 193 -12.62 13.14 0.78
CA PHE A 193 -13.39 14.03 1.69
C PHE A 193 -12.49 14.83 2.63
N TRP A 194 -11.54 14.17 3.30
CA TRP A 194 -10.65 14.79 4.29
C TRP A 194 -9.77 15.91 3.72
N VAL A 195 -9.19 15.70 2.54
CA VAL A 195 -8.30 16.67 1.90
C VAL A 195 -9.11 17.77 1.21
N LYS A 196 -10.20 17.39 0.54
CA LYS A 196 -11.13 18.32 -0.12
C LYS A 196 -11.65 19.40 0.84
N HIS A 197 -11.91 19.03 2.09
CA HIS A 197 -12.41 19.95 3.12
C HIS A 197 -11.29 20.54 4.00
N GLY A 198 -10.02 20.24 3.71
CA GLY A 198 -8.87 20.77 4.46
C GLY A 198 -8.72 20.21 5.88
N ILE A 199 -9.32 19.06 6.18
CA ILE A 199 -9.24 18.40 7.48
C ILE A 199 -7.88 17.69 7.64
N LEU A 200 -7.44 17.02 6.58
CA LEU A 200 -6.15 16.33 6.52
C LEU A 200 -5.36 16.79 5.29
N ARG A 201 -4.04 16.69 5.34
CA ARG A 201 -3.16 16.89 4.18
C ARG A 201 -3.07 15.58 3.38
N SER A 202 -2.74 15.66 2.09
CA SER A 202 -2.50 14.47 1.27
C SER A 202 -1.39 13.56 1.84
N THR A 203 -0.41 14.13 2.55
CA THR A 203 0.62 13.37 3.27
C THR A 203 0.07 12.58 4.44
N ASP A 204 -0.98 13.08 5.10
CA ASP A 204 -1.55 12.43 6.28
C ASP A 204 -2.36 11.18 5.89
N LEU A 205 -2.98 11.20 4.69
CA LEU A 205 -3.63 10.02 4.11
C LEU A 205 -2.64 8.88 3.82
N ARG A 206 -1.38 9.22 3.48
CA ARG A 206 -0.33 8.21 3.25
C ARG A 206 0.00 7.43 4.51
N ASP A 207 -0.07 8.08 5.67
CA ASP A 207 0.21 7.50 6.98
C ASP A 207 -1.06 6.94 7.66
N SER A 208 -2.16 6.77 6.92
CA SER A 208 -3.45 6.29 7.43
C SER A 208 -4.03 7.13 8.59
N MET A 209 -3.78 8.44 8.60
CA MET A 209 -4.31 9.33 9.65
C MET A 209 -5.83 9.48 9.61
N ASP A 210 -6.43 9.29 8.44
CA ASP A 210 -7.88 9.23 8.29
C ASP A 210 -8.50 8.02 8.97
N GLU A 211 -7.88 6.84 8.87
CA GLU A 211 -8.29 5.66 9.66
C GLU A 211 -8.16 5.94 11.16
N GLN A 212 -7.10 6.65 11.58
CA GLN A 212 -6.94 7.04 12.97
C GLN A 212 -8.03 8.00 13.43
N CYS A 213 -8.39 9.00 12.61
CA CYS A 213 -9.51 9.90 12.90
C CYS A 213 -10.85 9.16 12.99
N ILE A 214 -11.08 8.20 12.08
CA ILE A 214 -12.29 7.36 12.11
C ILE A 214 -12.32 6.52 13.39
N ALA A 215 -11.19 5.91 13.77
CA ALA A 215 -11.08 5.14 15.02
C ALA A 215 -11.38 6.01 16.26
N ASP A 216 -10.79 7.20 16.34
CA ASP A 216 -11.02 8.13 17.45
C ASP A 216 -12.51 8.50 17.58
N ILE A 217 -13.15 8.87 16.47
CA ILE A 217 -14.57 9.25 16.44
C ILE A 217 -15.45 8.06 16.78
N ALA A 218 -15.19 6.89 16.19
CA ALA A 218 -15.95 5.67 16.45
C ALA A 218 -15.86 5.24 17.92
N ALA A 219 -14.66 5.26 18.50
CA ALA A 219 -14.45 4.94 19.91
C ALA A 219 -15.19 5.91 20.83
N CYS A 220 -15.21 7.21 20.51
CA CYS A 220 -15.95 8.21 21.29
C CYS A 220 -17.47 8.02 21.23
N ILE A 221 -18.02 7.83 20.03
CA ILE A 221 -19.47 7.72 19.81
C ILE A 221 -19.98 6.41 20.39
N VAL A 222 -19.40 5.29 19.97
CA VAL A 222 -19.85 3.96 20.38
C VAL A 222 -19.56 3.74 21.86
N GLY A 223 -18.40 4.19 22.33
CA GLY A 223 -17.99 4.09 23.72
C GLY A 223 -18.70 5.05 24.68
N GLY A 224 -19.45 6.04 24.17
CA GLY A 224 -20.20 7.02 24.96
C GLY A 224 -19.36 7.95 25.86
N LYS A 225 -18.02 7.88 25.76
CA LYS A 225 -17.07 8.71 26.50
C LYS A 225 -15.98 9.19 25.55
N LEU A 226 -15.49 10.42 25.77
CA LEU A 226 -14.32 10.90 25.06
C LEU A 226 -13.09 10.09 25.48
N ILE A 227 -12.30 9.69 24.49
CA ILE A 227 -10.98 9.11 24.71
C ILE A 227 -9.92 10.19 24.52
N ASP A 228 -8.78 10.03 25.19
CA ASP A 228 -7.63 10.90 24.97
C ASP A 228 -7.09 10.67 23.56
N ARG A 229 -6.75 11.75 22.85
CA ARG A 229 -6.10 11.68 21.54
C ARG A 229 -4.62 11.34 21.70
N SER A 230 -4.35 10.12 22.15
CA SER A 230 -3.01 9.60 22.39
C SER A 230 -2.82 8.26 21.68
N LYS A 231 -1.57 7.93 21.40
CA LYS A 231 -1.22 6.63 20.82
C LYS A 231 -1.68 5.48 21.71
N ASP A 232 -1.38 5.57 23.00
CA ASP A 232 -1.63 4.51 23.97
C ASP A 232 -3.13 4.22 24.12
N ALA A 233 -3.98 5.26 24.11
CA ALA A 233 -5.44 5.10 24.23
C ALA A 233 -6.03 4.30 23.05
N LEU A 234 -5.57 4.56 21.82
CA LEU A 234 -5.98 3.77 20.66
C LEU A 234 -5.36 2.37 20.67
N ASP A 235 -4.09 2.23 21.05
CA ASP A 235 -3.41 0.92 21.11
C ASP A 235 -4.17 -0.06 22.04
N GLN A 236 -4.71 0.43 23.16
CA GLN A 236 -5.57 -0.34 24.08
C GLN A 236 -6.88 -0.82 23.42
N ILE A 237 -7.50 -0.01 22.57
CA ILE A 237 -8.75 -0.38 21.88
C ILE A 237 -8.49 -1.44 20.81
N TYR A 238 -7.31 -1.46 20.21
CA TYR A 238 -6.96 -2.49 19.22
C TYR A 238 -6.49 -3.79 19.88
N ASN A 239 -5.94 -3.77 21.10
CA ASN A 239 -5.44 -4.94 21.79
C ASN A 239 -6.57 -5.83 22.35
N ASN A 240 -6.71 -7.05 21.83
CA ASN A 240 -7.75 -8.00 22.25
C ASN A 240 -7.66 -8.43 23.73
N GLU A 241 -6.48 -8.28 24.35
CA GLU A 241 -6.25 -8.62 25.76
C GLU A 241 -6.61 -7.49 26.73
N ASP A 242 -6.93 -6.30 26.23
CA ASP A 242 -7.22 -5.12 27.05
C ASP A 242 -8.72 -5.00 27.37
N ASP A 243 -9.02 -4.45 28.54
CA ASP A 243 -10.39 -4.21 28.99
C ASP A 243 -11.10 -3.15 28.13
N GLU A 244 -10.36 -2.16 27.60
CA GLU A 244 -10.93 -1.13 26.74
C GLU A 244 -11.40 -1.70 25.40
N TYR A 245 -10.69 -2.67 24.82
CA TYR A 245 -11.17 -3.41 23.66
C TYR A 245 -12.48 -4.12 23.97
N SER A 246 -12.55 -4.88 25.08
CA SER A 246 -13.75 -5.62 25.48
C SER A 246 -14.96 -4.70 25.66
N ARG A 247 -14.73 -3.51 26.24
CA ARG A 247 -15.75 -2.48 26.42
C ARG A 247 -16.24 -1.93 25.08
N ILE A 248 -15.33 -1.50 24.19
CA ILE A 248 -15.67 -0.95 22.88
C ILE A 248 -16.34 -1.99 21.99
N SER A 249 -15.78 -3.21 21.92
CA SER A 249 -16.34 -4.32 21.15
C SER A 249 -17.77 -4.65 21.60
N SER A 250 -18.02 -4.69 22.91
CA SER A 250 -19.38 -4.89 23.45
C SER A 250 -20.32 -3.76 23.05
N ALA A 251 -19.84 -2.51 23.11
CA ALA A 251 -20.63 -1.35 22.70
C ALA A 251 -20.94 -1.34 21.19
N ILE A 252 -19.99 -1.76 20.33
CA ILE A 252 -20.23 -1.93 18.88
C ILE A 252 -21.31 -2.97 18.63
N ASN A 253 -21.30 -4.10 19.36
CA ASN A 253 -22.32 -5.13 19.21
C ASN A 253 -23.72 -4.62 19.58
N VAL A 254 -23.82 -3.71 20.56
CA VAL A 254 -25.09 -3.10 20.97
C VAL A 254 -25.55 -2.04 19.97
N TYR A 255 -24.62 -1.20 19.49
CA TYR A 255 -24.94 -0.12 18.57
C TYR A 255 -25.28 -0.63 17.16
N GLY A 256 -24.57 -1.68 16.72
CA GLY A 256 -24.63 -2.25 15.37
C GLY A 256 -23.55 -1.66 14.47
N GLU A 257 -22.63 -2.51 14.01
CA GLU A 257 -21.51 -2.14 13.13
C GLU A 257 -21.97 -1.53 11.80
N GLY A 258 -22.92 -2.17 11.12
CA GLY A 258 -23.46 -1.66 9.86
C GLY A 258 -24.19 -0.33 10.04
N LYS A 259 -24.95 -0.19 11.13
CA LYS A 259 -25.67 1.05 11.46
C LYS A 259 -24.70 2.20 11.69
N PHE A 260 -23.66 1.99 12.51
CA PHE A 260 -22.63 3.00 12.72
C PHE A 260 -21.92 3.37 11.42
N SER A 261 -21.59 2.38 10.61
CA SER A 261 -20.92 2.61 9.33
C SER A 261 -21.76 3.42 8.35
N GLU A 262 -23.08 3.24 8.32
CA GLU A 262 -23.99 4.07 7.52
C GLU A 262 -24.09 5.49 8.09
N GLU A 263 -24.29 5.64 9.41
CA GLU A 263 -24.40 6.95 10.08
C GLU A 263 -23.09 7.75 10.01
N PHE A 264 -21.93 7.10 9.93
CA PHE A 264 -20.67 7.80 9.75
C PHE A 264 -20.52 8.35 8.33
N LYS A 265 -21.07 7.65 7.33
CA LYS A 265 -20.92 7.98 5.91
C LYS A 265 -21.90 9.07 5.44
N PHE A 266 -23.05 9.24 6.11
CA PHE A 266 -24.16 10.10 5.68
C PHE A 266 -24.60 11.08 6.76
#